data_AF-A0A7C8FR96-F1
#
_entry.id   AF-A0A7C8FR96-F1
#
_cell.length_a   1.000
_cell.length_b   1.000
_cell.length_c   1.000
_cell.angle_alpha   90.00
_cell.angle_beta   90.00
_cell.angle_gamma   90.00
#
_symmetry.space_group_name_H-M   'P 1'
#
loop_
_entity.id
_entity.type
_entity.pdbx_description
1 polymer ?
#
loop_
_entity_poly.entity_id
_entity_poly.type
_entity_poly.pdbx_seq_one_letter_code
_entity_poly.pdbx_strand_id
1 'polypeptide(L)'
;MRSCAQCRRPRWWASGGSHGCSPRRSADGVRGYTPSSPRPAGEAQPSLDLPRQPCPTGTYRGDVPENPASTSAPAPLDPSAPTTAPAVASAPATASPRAIRLPGLVNLRDVGGLPAAGRRIRRGRLYRGGAPRALSPEAAAWIASSPIDTVFDLRTGQERDRLPSAFARPGVHEVSVPLLEGSLQANLAGLPRLPDLYRTMLDHDHAAFARVARGVARAAGKAITTHADAAAREPAASDTLDRAGHPTDARESPGAVLVHCTAGKDRTGVTIALLLLAVGVPADAVVADYALTTRELAGPWLDETLQRVRSAGGTITDELLVLIAEAPPEALEAALDHLDTRFGGAADYLARAGLTDAELELLHDRLVDG
;
A
#
# COMPACT_ATOMS: atom_id res chain seq x y z
N MET A 1 -35.70 -31.16 12.29
CA MET A 1 -35.70 -29.94 13.11
C MET A 1 -35.00 -28.83 12.32
N ARG A 2 -35.72 -27.74 12.02
CA ARG A 2 -35.23 -26.56 11.30
C ARG A 2 -34.78 -25.49 12.30
N SER A 3 -33.73 -24.74 12.00
CA SER A 3 -33.49 -23.32 12.37
C SER A 3 -32.12 -22.93 11.80
N CYS A 4 -31.94 -22.14 10.74
CA CYS A 4 -32.34 -20.76 10.43
C CYS A 4 -31.37 -19.68 11.01
N ALA A 5 -30.69 -19.05 10.05
CA ALA A 5 -29.98 -17.77 9.95
C ALA A 5 -30.03 -16.75 11.09
N GLN A 6 -28.89 -16.07 11.28
CA GLN A 6 -28.84 -14.64 11.61
C GLN A 6 -27.56 -13.99 11.03
N CYS A 7 -27.69 -13.48 9.80
CA CYS A 7 -26.80 -12.44 9.27
C CYS A 7 -27.09 -11.13 10.00
N ARG A 8 -26.08 -10.53 10.63
CA ARG A 8 -26.13 -9.14 11.08
C ARG A 8 -25.83 -8.24 9.88
N ARG A 9 -26.83 -7.47 9.43
CA ARG A 9 -26.65 -6.30 8.57
C ARG A 9 -26.35 -5.07 9.45
N PRO A 10 -25.49 -4.13 9.04
CA PRO A 10 -25.48 -2.79 9.62
C PRO A 10 -26.66 -1.99 9.05
N ARG A 11 -27.43 -1.37 9.95
CA ARG A 11 -28.43 -0.34 9.63
C ARG A 11 -27.74 1.01 9.64
N TRP A 12 -27.75 1.74 8.52
CA TRP A 12 -27.65 3.20 8.53
C TRP A 12 -28.67 3.75 7.53
N TRP A 13 -29.14 4.97 7.79
CA TRP A 13 -30.36 5.65 7.31
C TRP A 13 -31.59 5.50 8.21
N ALA A 14 -31.61 6.31 9.28
CA ALA A 14 -32.84 6.92 9.79
C ALA A 14 -32.52 8.28 10.44
N SER A 15 -33.33 9.26 10.07
CA SER A 15 -33.28 10.70 10.31
C SER A 15 -33.63 11.18 11.72
N GLY A 16 -33.08 12.34 12.11
CA GLY A 16 -33.78 13.39 12.86
C GLY A 16 -33.40 13.57 14.33
N GLY A 17 -33.18 14.83 14.73
CA GLY A 17 -33.30 15.25 16.14
C GLY A 17 -32.31 16.30 16.64
N SER A 18 -32.48 17.54 16.18
CA SER A 18 -31.86 18.77 16.71
C SER A 18 -32.05 18.96 18.21
N HIS A 19 -30.98 19.16 19.00
CA HIS A 19 -31.02 19.90 20.27
C HIS A 19 -29.74 20.74 20.42
N GLY A 20 -29.89 22.06 20.32
CA GLY A 20 -28.82 23.02 20.54
C GLY A 20 -28.60 23.31 22.03
N CYS A 21 -27.36 23.66 22.36
CA CYS A 21 -27.03 24.48 23.54
C CYS A 21 -25.75 25.27 23.29
N SER A 22 -25.92 26.59 23.21
CA SER A 22 -24.96 27.66 23.50
C SER A 22 -25.62 28.48 24.62
N PRO A 23 -24.94 29.11 25.59
CA PRO A 23 -23.85 30.10 25.41
C PRO A 23 -22.77 30.02 26.53
N ARG A 24 -21.72 30.83 26.68
CA ARG A 24 -21.45 32.26 26.45
C ARG A 24 -19.94 32.51 26.27
N ARG A 25 -19.66 33.66 25.67
CA ARG A 25 -18.38 34.36 25.55
C ARG A 25 -17.83 34.79 26.92
N SER A 26 -16.51 34.82 27.02
CA SER A 26 -15.78 35.86 27.75
C SER A 26 -14.47 36.13 27.02
N ALA A 27 -14.23 37.41 26.78
CA ALA A 27 -13.05 37.98 26.15
C ALA A 27 -11.90 38.12 27.16
N ASP A 28 -10.70 38.25 26.60
CA ASP A 28 -9.52 38.99 27.09
C ASP A 28 -8.24 38.16 27.19
N GLY A 29 -7.18 38.70 26.59
CA GLY A 29 -5.81 38.34 26.96
C GLY A 29 -4.89 37.98 25.80
N VAL A 30 -4.58 38.96 24.94
CA VAL A 30 -3.37 38.93 24.11
C VAL A 30 -2.14 38.94 25.01
N ARG A 31 -1.26 37.93 24.93
CA ARG A 31 0.18 38.09 25.24
C ARG A 31 1.02 37.29 24.25
N GLY A 32 1.88 38.03 23.55
CA GLY A 32 2.83 37.52 22.57
C GLY A 32 3.93 36.69 23.22
N TYR A 33 4.42 35.75 22.43
CA TYR A 33 5.58 34.90 22.72
C TYR A 33 6.81 35.50 22.03
N THR A 34 7.84 35.84 22.80
CA THR A 34 9.19 36.12 22.30
C THR A 34 10.10 34.94 22.65
N PRO A 35 10.98 34.47 21.75
CA PRO A 35 11.90 33.37 22.05
C PRO A 35 13.17 33.91 22.69
N SER A 36 13.52 33.44 23.87
CA SER A 36 14.83 33.66 24.50
C SER A 36 15.63 32.35 24.52
N SER A 37 16.87 32.48 24.07
CA SER A 37 17.84 31.45 23.68
C SER A 37 18.51 30.73 24.89
N PRO A 38 19.52 29.85 24.69
CA PRO A 38 19.62 28.54 25.33
C PRO A 38 20.31 28.59 26.70
N ARG A 39 20.08 27.56 27.53
CA ARG A 39 20.83 27.33 28.79
C ARG A 39 21.81 26.15 28.67
N PRO A 40 22.89 26.17 29.48
CA PRO A 40 24.17 25.54 29.18
C PRO A 40 24.31 24.10 29.68
N ALA A 41 25.37 23.46 29.22
CA ALA A 41 25.84 22.15 29.63
C ALA A 41 26.39 22.14 31.06
N GLY A 42 26.16 21.01 31.74
CA GLY A 42 26.94 20.58 32.90
C GLY A 42 26.18 20.60 34.22
N GLU A 43 25.57 19.47 34.59
CA GLU A 43 25.49 19.02 35.99
C GLU A 43 25.14 17.53 36.04
N ALA A 44 25.95 16.78 36.80
CA ALA A 44 25.90 15.34 36.95
C ALA A 44 24.63 14.90 37.69
N GLN A 45 23.97 13.84 37.19
CA GLN A 45 22.83 13.23 37.89
C GLN A 45 23.32 12.24 38.97
N PRO A 46 22.68 12.20 40.15
CA PRO A 46 22.98 11.21 41.16
C PRO A 46 22.47 9.82 40.76
N SER A 47 23.35 8.83 40.91
CA SER A 47 23.11 7.40 40.73
C SER A 47 22.05 6.89 41.71
N LEU A 48 20.91 6.42 41.18
CA LEU A 48 19.94 5.63 41.94
C LEU A 48 20.38 4.16 41.92
N ASP A 49 20.96 3.73 43.03
CA ASP A 49 21.19 2.33 43.38
C ASP A 49 19.86 1.60 43.54
N LEU A 50 19.58 0.65 42.65
CA LEU A 50 18.52 -0.36 42.83
C LEU A 50 19.18 -1.70 43.18
N PRO A 51 18.73 -2.37 44.27
CA PRO A 51 19.35 -3.63 44.70
C PRO A 51 19.11 -4.74 43.67
N ARG A 52 20.20 -5.36 43.20
CA ARG A 52 20.19 -6.57 42.38
C ARG A 52 19.69 -7.75 43.22
N GLN A 53 18.52 -8.29 42.90
CA GLN A 53 18.10 -9.58 43.45
C GLN A 53 18.79 -10.74 42.70
N PRO A 54 19.26 -11.79 43.40
CA PRO A 54 19.93 -12.91 42.77
C PRO A 54 18.96 -13.86 42.04
N CYS A 55 19.41 -14.40 40.90
CA CYS A 55 18.74 -15.49 40.20
C CYS A 55 18.61 -16.73 41.10
N PRO A 56 17.42 -17.34 41.25
CA PRO A 56 17.30 -18.62 41.92
C PRO A 56 17.75 -19.76 40.99
N THR A 57 18.83 -20.43 41.39
CA THR A 57 19.17 -21.79 40.93
C THR A 57 18.19 -22.77 41.57
N GLY A 58 17.14 -23.15 40.84
CA GLY A 58 16.17 -24.14 41.26
C GLY A 58 16.16 -25.34 40.31
N THR A 59 16.64 -26.49 40.77
CA THR A 59 16.46 -27.78 40.12
C THR A 59 14.99 -28.19 40.21
N TYR A 60 14.27 -28.12 39.09
CA TYR A 60 12.91 -28.64 39.00
C TYR A 60 12.96 -30.13 38.63
N ARG A 61 12.80 -31.00 39.64
CA ARG A 61 12.32 -32.37 39.45
C ARG A 61 10.80 -32.29 39.42
N GLY A 62 10.21 -32.54 38.26
CA GLY A 62 8.76 -32.69 38.09
C GLY A 62 8.50 -33.98 37.34
N ASP A 63 7.90 -34.94 38.05
CA ASP A 63 7.44 -36.23 37.56
C ASP A 63 6.42 -36.06 36.41
N VAL A 64 6.63 -36.79 35.32
CA VAL A 64 5.67 -36.93 34.22
C VAL A 64 4.88 -38.22 34.46
N PRO A 65 3.52 -38.20 34.45
CA PRO A 65 2.75 -39.42 34.58
C PRO A 65 2.84 -40.25 33.29
N GLU A 66 3.18 -41.53 33.45
CA GLU A 66 3.23 -42.55 32.39
C GLU A 66 1.83 -42.82 31.79
N ASN A 67 1.75 -42.93 30.47
CA ASN A 67 0.60 -43.49 29.75
C ASN A 67 1.06 -44.74 28.98
N PRO A 68 0.46 -45.93 29.21
CA PRO A 68 0.88 -47.16 28.55
C PRO A 68 0.09 -47.39 27.25
N ALA A 69 0.74 -47.28 26.09
CA ALA A 69 0.24 -47.89 24.86
C ALA A 69 1.36 -48.15 23.82
N SER A 70 1.65 -49.44 23.67
CA SER A 70 2.09 -50.17 22.46
C SER A 70 3.31 -49.68 21.66
N THR A 71 4.34 -50.52 21.76
CA THR A 71 5.49 -50.70 20.88
C THR A 71 5.11 -51.17 19.46
N SER A 72 5.60 -50.47 18.43
CA SER A 72 6.15 -51.10 17.22
C SER A 72 7.11 -50.12 16.52
N ALA A 73 8.33 -50.57 16.25
CA ALA A 73 9.32 -49.81 15.48
C ALA A 73 9.00 -49.92 13.97
N PRO A 74 9.19 -48.86 13.17
CA PRO A 74 9.03 -48.96 11.72
C PRO A 74 10.19 -49.76 11.11
N ALA A 75 9.86 -50.60 10.13
CA ALA A 75 10.81 -51.40 9.35
C ALA A 75 11.75 -50.52 8.50
N PRO A 76 12.97 -50.97 8.18
CA PRO A 76 13.91 -50.22 7.34
C PRO A 76 13.38 -50.09 5.90
N LEU A 77 13.52 -48.89 5.33
CA LEU A 77 13.09 -48.54 3.98
C LEU A 77 14.02 -49.19 2.93
N ASP A 78 13.42 -49.82 1.93
CA ASP A 78 14.07 -50.41 0.75
C ASP A 78 14.64 -49.30 -0.18
N PRO A 79 15.95 -49.29 -0.50
CA PRO A 79 16.57 -48.26 -1.33
C PRO A 79 16.26 -48.36 -2.83
N SER A 80 15.38 -49.25 -3.27
CA SER A 80 15.13 -49.51 -4.71
C SER A 80 13.77 -49.04 -5.24
N ALA A 81 12.97 -48.31 -4.45
CA ALA A 81 11.68 -47.79 -4.91
C ALA A 81 11.83 -46.45 -5.67
N PRO A 82 11.33 -46.33 -6.92
CA PRO A 82 11.34 -45.05 -7.61
C PRO A 82 10.40 -44.07 -6.91
N THR A 83 10.96 -43.01 -6.32
CA THR A 83 10.20 -41.88 -5.78
C THR A 83 9.70 -41.05 -6.95
N THR A 84 8.50 -41.36 -7.46
CA THR A 84 7.76 -40.43 -8.31
C THR A 84 7.17 -39.35 -7.42
N ALA A 85 7.85 -38.20 -7.34
CA ALA A 85 7.24 -36.98 -6.83
C ALA A 85 5.94 -36.71 -7.61
N PRO A 86 4.84 -36.29 -6.96
CA PRO A 86 3.66 -35.91 -7.71
C PRO A 86 4.02 -34.70 -8.58
N ALA A 87 3.97 -34.90 -9.90
CA ALA A 87 4.06 -33.81 -10.85
C ALA A 87 2.89 -32.86 -10.55
N VAL A 88 3.20 -31.72 -9.92
CA VAL A 88 2.27 -30.61 -9.84
C VAL A 88 2.09 -30.16 -11.28
N ALA A 89 0.96 -30.55 -11.87
CA ALA A 89 0.60 -30.14 -13.21
C ALA A 89 0.61 -28.61 -13.24
N SER A 90 1.61 -28.03 -13.92
CA SER A 90 1.67 -26.61 -14.22
C SER A 90 0.50 -26.32 -15.16
N ALA A 91 -0.62 -25.89 -14.59
CA ALA A 91 -1.68 -25.28 -15.37
C ALA A 91 -1.07 -24.14 -16.20
N PRO A 92 -1.44 -23.98 -17.48
CA PRO A 92 -0.86 -22.95 -18.32
C PRO A 92 -1.12 -21.59 -17.66
N ALA A 93 -0.04 -20.83 -17.45
CA ALA A 93 -0.03 -19.53 -16.79
C ALA A 93 -0.79 -18.50 -17.63
N THR A 94 -2.12 -18.53 -17.58
CA THR A 94 -2.97 -17.52 -18.25
C THR A 94 -2.53 -16.14 -17.80
N ALA A 95 -2.13 -15.30 -18.76
CA ALA A 95 -1.78 -13.91 -18.50
C ALA A 95 -2.91 -13.24 -17.72
N SER A 96 -2.60 -12.51 -16.64
CA SER A 96 -3.61 -11.66 -16.01
C SER A 96 -4.08 -10.68 -17.08
N PRO A 97 -5.37 -10.65 -17.45
CA PRO A 97 -5.87 -9.84 -18.56
C PRO A 97 -5.77 -8.33 -18.29
N ARG A 98 -5.26 -7.93 -17.11
CA ARG A 98 -5.10 -6.56 -16.66
C ARG A 98 -3.65 -6.06 -16.70
N ALA A 99 -2.68 -6.95 -16.89
CA ALA A 99 -1.25 -6.62 -16.84
C ALA A 99 -0.77 -5.96 -18.15
N ILE A 100 0.00 -4.89 -18.02
CA ILE A 100 0.63 -4.16 -19.12
C ILE A 100 2.13 -4.48 -19.09
N ARG A 101 2.54 -5.42 -19.95
CA ARG A 101 3.91 -5.97 -19.97
C ARG A 101 4.68 -5.43 -21.17
N LEU A 102 5.18 -4.21 -21.02
CA LEU A 102 6.10 -3.59 -21.99
C LEU A 102 7.48 -3.45 -21.33
N PRO A 103 8.59 -3.71 -22.03
CA PRO A 103 9.92 -3.64 -21.42
C PRO A 103 10.20 -2.27 -20.81
N GLY A 104 10.62 -2.29 -19.54
CA GLY A 104 10.87 -1.11 -18.72
C GLY A 104 9.66 -0.58 -17.95
N LEU A 105 8.45 -1.09 -18.19
CA LEU A 105 7.33 -0.97 -17.24
C LEU A 105 7.39 -2.13 -16.25
N VAL A 106 7.25 -1.80 -14.97
CA VAL A 106 7.41 -2.76 -13.87
C VAL A 106 6.06 -2.95 -13.21
N ASN A 107 5.59 -4.20 -13.11
CA ASN A 107 4.43 -4.57 -12.31
C ASN A 107 3.14 -3.74 -12.61
N LEU A 108 3.02 -3.21 -13.82
CA LEU A 108 1.98 -2.26 -14.20
C LEU A 108 0.68 -2.97 -14.58
N ARG A 109 -0.43 -2.61 -13.94
CA ARG A 109 -1.76 -3.18 -14.25
C ARG A 109 -2.91 -2.27 -13.85
N ASP A 110 -4.03 -2.44 -14.54
CA ASP A 110 -5.35 -1.93 -14.13
C ASP A 110 -5.89 -2.80 -12.97
N VAL A 111 -6.48 -2.20 -11.94
CA VAL A 111 -7.19 -2.96 -10.88
C VAL A 111 -8.69 -3.16 -11.20
N GLY A 112 -9.16 -2.62 -12.33
CA GLY A 112 -10.52 -2.75 -12.82
C GLY A 112 -11.00 -4.19 -13.00
N GLY A 113 -12.28 -4.40 -12.72
CA GLY A 113 -12.97 -5.68 -12.81
C GLY A 113 -12.97 -6.50 -11.52
N LEU A 114 -12.24 -6.09 -10.49
CA LEU A 114 -12.34 -6.71 -9.15
C LEU A 114 -13.78 -6.57 -8.60
N PRO A 115 -14.29 -7.58 -7.88
CA PRO A 115 -15.64 -7.53 -7.31
C PRO A 115 -15.71 -6.49 -6.18
N ALA A 116 -16.78 -5.70 -6.14
CA ALA A 116 -17.02 -4.69 -5.10
C ALA A 116 -18.50 -4.68 -4.72
N ALA A 117 -18.85 -5.30 -3.59
CA ALA A 117 -20.23 -5.37 -3.06
C ALA A 117 -21.36 -5.61 -4.10
N GLY A 118 -21.21 -6.64 -4.96
CA GLY A 118 -22.19 -6.98 -6.01
C GLY A 118 -22.04 -6.20 -7.32
N ARG A 119 -21.08 -5.27 -7.37
CA ARG A 119 -20.65 -4.53 -8.56
C ARG A 119 -19.19 -4.86 -8.87
N ARG A 120 -18.55 -4.05 -9.71
CA ARG A 120 -17.12 -4.20 -10.04
C ARG A 120 -16.40 -2.86 -9.98
N ILE A 121 -15.09 -2.95 -9.81
CA ILE A 121 -14.21 -1.79 -10.01
C ILE A 121 -14.24 -1.40 -11.49
N ARG A 122 -14.52 -0.13 -11.78
CA ARG A 122 -14.45 0.49 -13.11
C ARG A 122 -13.07 0.27 -13.72
N ARG A 123 -13.05 -0.19 -14.97
CA ARG A 123 -11.80 -0.32 -15.75
C ARG A 123 -11.26 1.05 -16.13
N GLY A 124 -9.94 1.15 -16.23
CA GLY A 124 -9.24 2.34 -16.68
C GLY A 124 -9.34 3.54 -15.72
N ARG A 125 -9.67 3.32 -14.43
CA ARG A 125 -9.75 4.39 -13.42
C ARG A 125 -8.57 4.40 -12.46
N LEU A 126 -8.08 3.22 -12.09
CA LEU A 126 -7.00 3.07 -11.14
C LEU A 126 -6.01 2.03 -11.65
N TYR A 127 -4.77 2.45 -11.77
CA TYR A 127 -3.62 1.64 -12.14
C TYR A 127 -2.66 1.57 -10.97
N ARG A 128 -1.93 0.47 -10.90
CA ARG A 128 -0.80 0.28 -9.99
C ARG A 128 0.42 -0.17 -10.75
N GLY A 129 1.61 0.20 -10.29
CA GLY A 129 2.87 -0.21 -10.92
C GLY A 129 4.10 0.16 -10.13
N GLY A 130 5.27 -0.17 -10.67
CA GLY A 130 6.57 0.31 -10.22
C GLY A 130 7.07 1.49 -11.05
N ALA A 131 8.20 2.06 -10.64
CA ALA A 131 8.85 3.15 -11.34
C ALA A 131 9.45 2.61 -12.65
N PRO A 132 9.13 3.22 -13.81
CA PRO A 132 9.71 2.78 -15.08
C PRO A 132 11.23 2.91 -15.10
N ARG A 133 11.90 1.96 -15.74
CA ARG A 133 13.36 1.93 -15.86
C ARG A 133 13.75 1.31 -17.19
N ALA A 134 14.72 1.89 -17.89
CA ALA A 134 15.16 1.40 -19.21
C ALA A 134 13.98 1.15 -20.17
N LEU A 135 13.13 2.17 -20.32
CA LEU A 135 11.93 2.11 -21.16
C LEU A 135 12.28 1.76 -22.61
N SER A 136 11.57 0.77 -23.17
CA SER A 136 11.58 0.57 -24.62
C SER A 136 10.80 1.67 -25.35
N PRO A 137 11.00 1.87 -26.66
CA PRO A 137 10.21 2.81 -27.45
C PRO A 137 8.70 2.56 -27.35
N GLU A 138 8.28 1.30 -27.31
CA GLU A 138 6.87 0.91 -27.16
C GLU A 138 6.33 1.27 -25.78
N ALA A 139 7.12 1.06 -24.72
CA ALA A 139 6.76 1.45 -23.37
C ALA A 139 6.63 2.98 -23.23
N ALA A 140 7.55 3.74 -23.82
CA ALA A 140 7.48 5.19 -23.86
C ALA A 140 6.25 5.71 -24.63
N ALA A 141 5.95 5.10 -25.79
CA ALA A 141 4.76 5.42 -26.57
C ALA A 141 3.46 5.09 -25.81
N TRP A 142 3.45 3.99 -25.06
CA TRP A 142 2.34 3.63 -24.19
C TRP A 142 2.14 4.65 -23.07
N ILE A 143 3.21 5.04 -22.35
CA ILE A 143 3.11 6.07 -21.30
C ILE A 143 2.52 7.36 -21.86
N ALA A 144 3.01 7.81 -23.02
CA ALA A 144 2.56 9.04 -23.67
C ALA A 144 1.07 8.99 -24.05
N SER A 145 0.58 7.86 -24.56
CA SER A 145 -0.81 7.65 -24.98
C SER A 145 -1.75 7.13 -23.88
N SER A 146 -1.21 6.81 -22.70
CA SER A 146 -2.00 6.24 -21.60
C SER A 146 -3.09 7.22 -21.12
N PRO A 147 -4.22 6.69 -20.61
CA PRO A 147 -5.27 7.50 -20.01
C PRO A 147 -4.88 8.10 -18.65
N ILE A 148 -3.66 7.81 -18.17
CA ILE A 148 -3.15 8.29 -16.89
C ILE A 148 -2.91 9.79 -16.98
N ASP A 149 -3.61 10.53 -16.12
CA ASP A 149 -3.48 11.97 -15.97
C ASP A 149 -3.13 12.39 -14.54
N THR A 150 -3.21 11.46 -13.59
CA THR A 150 -2.80 11.70 -12.20
C THR A 150 -1.88 10.57 -11.74
N VAL A 151 -0.75 10.92 -11.13
CA VAL A 151 0.26 9.96 -10.66
C VAL A 151 0.57 10.23 -9.20
N PHE A 152 0.41 9.24 -8.33
CA PHE A 152 0.90 9.25 -6.96
C PHE A 152 2.20 8.48 -6.87
N ASP A 153 3.30 9.20 -6.66
CA ASP A 153 4.63 8.63 -6.46
C ASP A 153 4.91 8.48 -4.95
N LEU A 154 4.94 7.22 -4.49
CA LEU A 154 5.13 6.85 -3.08
C LEU A 154 6.60 6.71 -2.68
N ARG A 155 7.52 6.98 -3.61
CA ARG A 155 8.97 6.88 -3.38
C ARG A 155 9.48 8.01 -2.49
N THR A 156 10.50 7.70 -1.71
CA THR A 156 11.22 8.70 -0.90
C THR A 156 11.91 9.73 -1.78
N GLY A 157 12.35 10.86 -1.21
CA GLY A 157 13.15 11.85 -1.95
C GLY A 157 14.38 11.22 -2.61
N GLN A 158 15.13 10.43 -1.83
CA GLN A 158 16.35 9.75 -2.29
C GLN A 158 16.12 8.80 -3.47
N GLU A 159 15.00 8.08 -3.49
CA GLU A 159 14.65 7.19 -4.60
C GLU A 159 14.33 7.97 -5.88
N ARG A 160 13.68 9.13 -5.76
CA ARG A 160 13.32 10.00 -6.90
C ARG A 160 14.53 10.73 -7.46
N ASP A 161 15.46 11.17 -6.62
CA ASP A 161 16.72 11.78 -7.06
C ASP A 161 17.57 10.80 -7.87
N ARG A 162 17.57 9.51 -7.49
CA ARG A 162 18.29 8.45 -8.20
C ARG A 162 17.63 8.04 -9.51
N LEU A 163 16.30 8.08 -9.57
CA LEU A 163 15.53 7.72 -10.75
C LEU A 163 14.32 8.65 -10.87
N PRO A 164 14.45 9.78 -11.60
CA PRO A 164 13.33 10.68 -11.85
C PRO A 164 12.14 9.96 -12.48
N SER A 165 10.93 10.46 -12.22
CA SER A 165 9.70 9.85 -12.74
C SER A 165 9.61 9.98 -14.26
N ALA A 166 9.42 8.85 -14.94
CA ALA A 166 9.16 8.84 -16.39
C ALA A 166 7.71 9.21 -16.75
N PHE A 167 6.84 9.40 -15.74
CA PHE A 167 5.47 9.86 -15.95
C PHE A 167 5.32 11.38 -15.89
N ALA A 168 6.37 12.11 -15.49
CA ALA A 168 6.42 13.57 -15.50
C ALA A 168 6.36 14.09 -16.96
N ARG A 169 5.17 14.47 -17.41
CA ARG A 169 4.92 14.98 -18.77
C ARG A 169 3.78 16.00 -18.78
N PRO A 170 3.70 16.89 -19.79
CA PRO A 170 2.60 17.84 -19.92
C PRO A 170 1.22 17.17 -19.85
N GLY A 171 0.33 17.74 -19.04
CA GLY A 171 -1.02 17.20 -18.83
C GLY A 171 -1.12 15.97 -17.92
N VAL A 172 -0.04 15.61 -17.22
CA VAL A 172 -0.09 14.65 -16.10
C VAL A 172 0.21 15.40 -14.80
N HIS A 173 -0.70 15.30 -13.84
CA HIS A 173 -0.53 15.81 -12.49
C HIS A 173 0.17 14.77 -11.63
N GLU A 174 1.44 15.00 -11.33
CA GLU A 174 2.22 14.14 -10.45
C GLU A 174 2.22 14.69 -9.02
N VAL A 175 1.86 13.82 -8.07
CA VAL A 175 1.78 14.12 -6.64
C VAL A 175 2.75 13.21 -5.91
N SER A 176 3.77 13.80 -5.31
CA SER A 176 4.67 13.08 -4.42
C SER A 176 4.01 12.86 -3.05
N VAL A 177 3.96 11.61 -2.62
CA VAL A 177 3.46 11.21 -1.30
C VAL A 177 4.42 10.18 -0.71
N PRO A 178 5.61 10.59 -0.25
CA PRO A 178 6.63 9.65 0.19
C PRO A 178 6.12 8.83 1.39
N LEU A 179 6.22 7.51 1.27
CA LEU A 179 5.98 6.57 2.36
C LEU A 179 7.30 5.98 2.82
N LEU A 180 7.42 5.72 4.13
CA LEU A 180 8.63 5.18 4.77
C LEU A 180 9.86 6.12 4.67
N GLU A 181 9.65 7.44 4.58
CA GLU A 181 10.75 8.41 4.61
C GLU A 181 11.49 8.30 5.96
N GLY A 182 12.80 8.05 5.94
CA GLY A 182 13.63 7.88 7.14
C GLY A 182 13.52 6.54 7.89
N SER A 183 12.51 5.70 7.63
CA SER A 183 12.33 4.43 8.36
C SER A 183 13.20 3.27 7.85
N LEU A 184 13.57 3.28 6.56
CA LEU A 184 14.58 2.36 6.01
C LEU A 184 16.00 2.68 6.52
N GLN A 185 16.28 3.93 6.87
CA GLN A 185 17.55 4.34 7.49
C GLN A 185 17.61 4.06 8.99
N ALA A 186 16.47 3.95 9.67
CA ALA A 186 16.42 3.65 11.11
C ALA A 186 16.54 2.14 11.44
N ASN A 187 16.22 1.25 10.49
CA ASN A 187 16.28 -0.21 10.67
C ASN A 187 17.69 -0.81 10.39
N LEU A 188 18.75 -0.15 10.84
CA LEU A 188 20.15 -0.58 10.66
C LEU A 188 20.53 -1.91 11.38
N ALA A 189 19.55 -2.67 11.87
CA ALA A 189 19.73 -3.94 12.57
C ALA A 189 19.29 -5.20 11.79
N GLY A 190 18.74 -5.07 10.57
CA GLY A 190 18.39 -6.23 9.73
C GLY A 190 17.32 -5.95 8.67
N LEU A 191 17.09 -6.90 7.76
CA LEU A 191 15.99 -6.84 6.80
C LEU A 191 14.66 -7.04 7.56
N PRO A 192 13.69 -6.10 7.47
CA PRO A 192 12.42 -6.26 8.16
C PRO A 192 11.61 -7.38 7.51
N ARG A 193 10.83 -8.11 8.32
CA ARG A 193 9.79 -9.00 7.80
C ARG A 193 8.66 -8.15 7.21
N LEU A 194 8.09 -8.59 6.09
CA LEU A 194 7.03 -7.85 5.39
C LEU A 194 5.80 -7.52 6.27
N PRO A 195 5.26 -8.45 7.10
CA PRO A 195 4.15 -8.11 7.99
C PRO A 195 4.46 -6.95 8.93
N ASP A 196 5.67 -6.92 9.49
CA ASP A 196 6.09 -5.89 10.45
C ASP A 196 6.28 -4.54 9.74
N LEU A 197 6.80 -4.56 8.51
CA LEU A 197 6.88 -3.39 7.65
C LEU A 197 5.50 -2.81 7.33
N TYR A 198 4.53 -3.67 7.01
CA TYR A 198 3.20 -3.23 6.61
C TYR A 198 2.42 -2.63 7.79
N ARG A 199 2.53 -3.24 8.98
CA ARG A 199 1.99 -2.66 10.22
C ARG A 199 2.60 -1.29 10.53
N THR A 200 3.92 -1.16 10.37
CA THR A 200 4.63 0.11 10.56
C THR A 200 4.10 1.20 9.61
N MET A 201 3.88 0.89 8.33
CA MET A 201 3.26 1.84 7.39
C MET A 201 1.86 2.24 7.87
N LEU A 202 1.01 1.26 8.21
CA LEU A 202 -0.36 1.54 8.66
C LEU A 202 -0.38 2.39 9.95
N ASP A 203 0.55 2.19 10.87
CA ASP A 203 0.59 2.91 12.15
C ASP A 203 1.14 4.33 12.08
N HIS A 204 1.89 4.67 11.03
CA HIS A 204 2.64 5.92 10.97
C HIS A 204 2.30 6.79 9.76
N ASP A 205 1.85 6.20 8.65
CA ASP A 205 1.66 6.90 7.37
C ASP A 205 0.19 7.26 7.08
N HIS A 206 -0.66 7.35 8.11
CA HIS A 206 -2.09 7.66 8.01
C HIS A 206 -2.41 8.82 7.04
N ALA A 207 -1.75 9.96 7.24
CA ALA A 207 -1.99 11.17 6.46
C ALA A 207 -1.61 10.99 4.97
N ALA A 208 -0.58 10.19 4.68
CA ALA A 208 -0.16 9.88 3.32
C ALA A 208 -1.21 9.01 2.61
N PHE A 209 -1.74 7.98 3.27
CA PHE A 209 -2.83 7.17 2.71
C PHE A 209 -4.11 7.99 2.48
N ALA A 210 -4.48 8.86 3.42
CA ALA A 210 -5.63 9.76 3.23
C ALA A 210 -5.40 10.75 2.07
N ARG A 211 -4.17 11.27 1.89
CA ARG A 211 -3.81 12.14 0.77
C ARG A 211 -3.99 11.41 -0.56
N VAL A 212 -3.53 10.16 -0.68
CA VAL A 212 -3.73 9.35 -1.90
C VAL A 212 -5.22 9.07 -2.11
N ALA A 213 -5.96 8.65 -1.09
CA ALA A 213 -7.39 8.36 -1.22
C ALA A 213 -8.20 9.58 -1.67
N ARG A 214 -7.94 10.74 -1.07
CA ARG A 214 -8.54 12.02 -1.46
C ARG A 214 -8.22 12.36 -2.91
N GLY A 215 -6.96 12.24 -3.28
CA GLY A 215 -6.49 12.54 -4.62
C GLY A 215 -7.07 11.59 -5.68
N VAL A 216 -7.17 10.30 -5.37
CA VAL A 216 -7.85 9.32 -6.21
C VAL A 216 -9.32 9.72 -6.38
N ALA A 217 -10.04 9.98 -5.29
CA ALA A 217 -11.44 10.39 -5.34
C ALA A 217 -11.66 11.62 -6.24
N ARG A 218 -10.79 12.62 -6.12
CA ARG A 218 -10.92 13.93 -6.78
C ARG A 218 -10.31 14.03 -8.18
N ALA A 219 -9.55 13.05 -8.65
CA ALA A 219 -8.81 13.17 -9.92
C ALA A 219 -9.75 13.46 -11.11
N ALA A 220 -9.77 14.69 -11.60
CA ALA A 220 -10.57 15.07 -12.76
C ALA A 220 -9.95 14.51 -14.05
N GLY A 221 -10.78 14.28 -15.07
CA GLY A 221 -10.29 13.84 -16.37
C GLY A 221 -9.62 14.94 -17.17
N LYS A 222 -8.82 14.55 -18.18
CA LYS A 222 -8.38 15.51 -19.20
C LYS A 222 -9.59 16.09 -19.93
N ALA A 223 -9.67 17.42 -20.02
CA ALA A 223 -10.47 18.08 -21.05
C ALA A 223 -9.96 17.61 -22.42
N ILE A 224 -10.78 16.85 -23.14
CA ILE A 224 -10.46 16.44 -24.51
C ILE A 224 -10.67 17.67 -25.40
N THR A 225 -9.62 18.46 -25.63
CA THR A 225 -9.64 19.48 -26.67
C THR A 225 -9.43 18.79 -28.02
N THR A 226 -10.46 18.77 -28.86
CA THR A 226 -10.34 18.35 -30.27
C THR A 226 -9.32 19.25 -30.97
N HIS A 227 -8.37 18.61 -31.65
CA HIS A 227 -7.15 19.17 -32.25
C HIS A 227 -7.26 20.60 -32.82
N ALA A 228 -6.44 21.51 -32.27
CA ALA A 228 -5.54 22.44 -32.93
C ALA A 228 -5.20 23.56 -31.92
N ASP A 229 -3.94 23.99 -31.92
CA ASP A 229 -3.42 25.17 -31.21
C ASP A 229 -3.26 25.07 -29.68
N ALA A 230 -2.01 24.94 -29.23
CA ALA A 230 -1.33 26.04 -28.53
C ALA A 230 -0.01 25.55 -27.92
N ALA A 231 1.06 26.18 -28.39
CA ALA A 231 2.40 26.09 -27.84
C ALA A 231 2.51 26.75 -26.45
N ALA A 232 3.48 26.23 -25.68
CA ALA A 232 4.23 26.90 -24.62
C ALA A 232 3.48 27.47 -23.40
N ARG A 233 3.57 26.75 -22.26
CA ARG A 233 3.90 27.33 -20.94
C ARG A 233 4.22 26.25 -19.91
N GLU A 234 5.43 26.29 -19.36
CA GLU A 234 5.77 25.64 -18.08
C GLU A 234 5.13 26.41 -16.92
N PRO A 235 4.70 25.73 -15.84
CA PRO A 235 5.33 26.08 -14.57
C PRO A 235 5.58 24.92 -13.58
N ALA A 236 6.63 25.17 -12.80
CA ALA A 236 7.09 24.57 -11.55
C ALA A 236 6.11 23.70 -10.73
N ALA A 237 6.65 22.56 -10.28
CA ALA A 237 6.10 21.71 -9.25
C ALA A 237 6.10 22.39 -7.87
N SER A 238 4.92 22.67 -7.33
CA SER A 238 4.63 22.51 -5.90
C SER A 238 3.13 22.65 -5.65
N ASP A 239 2.56 21.62 -5.04
CA ASP A 239 1.41 21.66 -4.12
C ASP A 239 0.24 22.58 -4.53
N THR A 240 -0.74 22.05 -5.26
CA THR A 240 -2.11 22.59 -5.27
C THR A 240 -3.08 21.57 -5.86
N LEU A 241 -3.76 20.82 -4.99
CA LEU A 241 -4.96 20.04 -5.33
C LEU A 241 -6.25 20.90 -5.33
N ASP A 242 -6.13 22.22 -5.16
CA ASP A 242 -7.23 23.13 -4.80
C ASP A 242 -7.86 23.90 -5.97
N ARG A 243 -7.66 23.50 -7.22
CA ARG A 243 -8.25 24.20 -8.37
C ARG A 243 -9.29 23.37 -9.12
N ALA A 244 -10.44 23.14 -8.48
CA ALA A 244 -11.65 22.66 -9.14
C ALA A 244 -12.67 23.79 -9.24
N GLY A 245 -12.99 24.20 -10.47
CA GLY A 245 -14.10 25.12 -10.73
C GLY A 245 -13.97 25.82 -12.07
N HIS A 246 -14.59 25.25 -13.11
CA HIS A 246 -15.48 25.90 -14.09
C HIS A 246 -15.97 24.80 -15.06
N PRO A 247 -17.29 24.66 -15.32
CA PRO A 247 -17.80 23.72 -16.31
C PRO A 247 -17.55 24.29 -17.72
N THR A 248 -16.66 23.65 -18.47
CA THR A 248 -16.59 23.81 -19.93
C THR A 248 -17.19 22.58 -20.59
N ASP A 249 -17.97 22.76 -21.67
CA ASP A 249 -18.73 21.75 -22.41
C ASP A 249 -17.90 20.63 -23.09
N ALA A 250 -16.68 20.35 -22.63
CA ALA A 250 -15.92 19.18 -23.02
C ALA A 250 -16.50 17.93 -22.33
N ARG A 251 -16.79 16.87 -23.10
CA ARG A 251 -17.01 15.54 -22.53
C ARG A 251 -15.68 15.04 -21.95
N GLU A 252 -15.41 15.39 -20.69
CA GLU A 252 -14.25 14.89 -19.95
C GLU A 252 -14.40 13.37 -19.76
N SER A 253 -13.50 12.59 -20.37
CA SER A 253 -13.34 11.19 -19.94
C SER A 253 -12.72 11.23 -18.55
N PRO A 254 -13.33 10.63 -17.52
CA PRO A 254 -12.77 10.72 -16.17
C PRO A 254 -11.35 10.14 -16.19
N GLY A 255 -10.40 10.86 -15.60
CA GLY A 255 -9.00 10.53 -15.70
C GLY A 255 -8.66 9.16 -15.15
N ALA A 256 -7.50 8.64 -15.53
CA ALA A 256 -6.93 7.48 -14.84
C ALA A 256 -5.86 7.91 -13.84
N VAL A 257 -5.88 7.27 -12.67
CA VAL A 257 -4.89 7.48 -11.62
C VAL A 257 -3.90 6.32 -11.62
N LEU A 258 -2.60 6.60 -11.56
CA LEU A 258 -1.58 5.61 -11.26
C LEU A 258 -1.07 5.83 -9.83
N VAL A 259 -1.03 4.77 -9.03
CA VAL A 259 -0.29 4.75 -7.76
C VAL A 259 0.93 3.86 -7.93
N HIS A 260 2.13 4.38 -7.70
CA HIS A 260 3.36 3.61 -7.85
C HIS A 260 4.38 3.87 -6.74
N CYS A 261 5.32 2.94 -6.61
CA CYS A 261 6.54 3.11 -5.84
C CYS A 261 7.72 2.64 -6.68
N THR A 262 8.77 2.07 -6.10
CA THR A 262 9.90 1.52 -6.87
C THR A 262 9.51 0.25 -7.65
N ALA A 263 9.00 -0.78 -6.97
CA ALA A 263 8.59 -2.05 -7.60
C ALA A 263 7.06 -2.17 -7.79
N GLY A 264 6.28 -1.27 -7.19
CA GLY A 264 4.81 -1.40 -7.15
C GLY A 264 4.29 -2.51 -6.23
N LYS A 265 5.15 -3.00 -5.31
CA LYS A 265 4.89 -4.13 -4.43
C LYS A 265 4.37 -3.72 -3.07
N ASP A 266 5.22 -3.17 -2.22
CA ASP A 266 4.94 -3.01 -0.79
C ASP A 266 4.07 -1.77 -0.52
N ARG A 267 4.66 -0.57 -0.64
CA ARG A 267 3.97 0.73 -0.48
C ARG A 267 2.73 0.85 -1.37
N THR A 268 2.87 0.48 -2.65
CA THR A 268 1.75 0.45 -3.59
C THR A 268 0.74 -0.63 -3.23
N GLY A 269 1.17 -1.82 -2.81
CA GLY A 269 0.26 -2.90 -2.45
C GLY A 269 -0.62 -2.56 -1.26
N VAL A 270 -0.04 -2.03 -0.18
CA VAL A 270 -0.79 -1.59 1.00
C VAL A 270 -1.72 -0.41 0.65
N THR A 271 -1.24 0.56 -0.13
CA THR A 271 -2.08 1.69 -0.58
C THR A 271 -3.28 1.21 -1.41
N ILE A 272 -3.05 0.35 -2.41
CA ILE A 272 -4.11 -0.19 -3.26
C ILE A 272 -5.07 -1.05 -2.44
N ALA A 273 -4.58 -1.86 -1.50
CA ALA A 273 -5.42 -2.66 -0.63
C ALA A 273 -6.37 -1.78 0.19
N LEU A 274 -5.86 -0.70 0.81
CA LEU A 274 -6.69 0.25 1.55
C LEU A 274 -7.79 0.87 0.67
N LEU A 275 -7.45 1.32 -0.54
CA LEU A 275 -8.44 1.93 -1.45
C LEU A 275 -9.53 0.94 -1.86
N LEU A 276 -9.14 -0.29 -2.21
CA LEU A 276 -10.08 -1.33 -2.66
C LEU A 276 -11.00 -1.79 -1.52
N LEU A 277 -10.45 -2.00 -0.32
CA LEU A 277 -11.23 -2.37 0.86
C LEU A 277 -12.22 -1.26 1.26
N ALA A 278 -11.79 0.01 1.19
CA ALA A 278 -12.63 1.15 1.52
C ALA A 278 -13.87 1.27 0.61
N VAL A 279 -13.79 0.78 -0.63
CA VAL A 279 -14.92 0.75 -1.58
C VAL A 279 -15.62 -0.62 -1.65
N GLY A 280 -15.33 -1.52 -0.71
CA GLY A 280 -16.07 -2.77 -0.53
C GLY A 280 -15.61 -3.94 -1.40
N VAL A 281 -14.36 -3.92 -1.89
CA VAL A 281 -13.74 -5.12 -2.49
C VAL A 281 -13.45 -6.15 -1.40
N PRO A 282 -13.87 -7.41 -1.55
CA PRO A 282 -13.55 -8.48 -0.60
C PRO A 282 -12.03 -8.67 -0.38
N ALA A 283 -11.64 -8.98 0.85
CA ALA A 283 -10.23 -9.11 1.24
C ALA A 283 -9.49 -10.19 0.44
N ASP A 284 -10.13 -11.33 0.15
CA ASP A 284 -9.56 -12.40 -0.67
C ASP A 284 -9.23 -11.93 -2.10
N ALA A 285 -10.08 -11.11 -2.71
CA ALA A 285 -9.84 -10.52 -4.01
C ALA A 285 -8.70 -9.48 -3.99
N VAL A 286 -8.57 -8.71 -2.91
CA VAL A 286 -7.47 -7.76 -2.70
C VAL A 286 -6.13 -8.50 -2.54
N VAL A 287 -6.11 -9.53 -1.70
CA VAL A 287 -4.92 -10.38 -1.48
C VAL A 287 -4.51 -11.09 -2.77
N ALA A 288 -5.48 -11.61 -3.54
CA ALA A 288 -5.21 -12.22 -4.83
C ALA A 288 -4.58 -11.23 -5.84
N ASP A 289 -5.05 -9.98 -5.93
CA ASP A 289 -4.42 -8.97 -6.80
C ASP A 289 -2.99 -8.60 -6.35
N TYR A 290 -2.77 -8.51 -5.04
CA TYR A 290 -1.45 -8.26 -4.48
C TYR A 290 -0.48 -9.40 -4.82
N ALA A 291 -0.89 -10.66 -4.65
CA ALA A 291 -0.07 -11.84 -4.89
C ALA A 291 0.38 -11.99 -6.36
N LEU A 292 -0.36 -11.41 -7.31
CA LEU A 292 0.09 -11.33 -8.72
C LEU A 292 1.46 -10.66 -8.86
N THR A 293 1.82 -9.77 -7.93
CA THR A 293 3.08 -9.03 -7.97
C THR A 293 4.31 -9.94 -8.05
N THR A 294 4.32 -11.10 -7.38
CA THR A 294 5.44 -12.06 -7.47
C THR A 294 5.72 -12.45 -8.92
N ARG A 295 4.66 -12.77 -9.66
CA ARG A 295 4.74 -13.10 -11.08
C ARG A 295 5.13 -11.89 -11.92
N GLU A 296 4.53 -10.74 -11.66
CA GLU A 296 4.74 -9.54 -12.48
C GLU A 296 6.10 -8.86 -12.25
N LEU A 297 6.82 -9.21 -11.18
CA LEU A 297 8.21 -8.81 -10.96
C LEU A 297 9.23 -9.81 -11.51
N ALA A 298 8.81 -11.02 -11.87
CA ALA A 298 9.70 -12.02 -12.43
C ALA A 298 10.30 -11.56 -13.78
N GLY A 299 11.47 -12.08 -14.12
CA GLY A 299 12.16 -11.79 -15.37
C GLY A 299 13.11 -10.59 -15.28
N PRO A 300 13.25 -9.77 -16.35
CA PRO A 300 14.37 -8.84 -16.50
C PRO A 300 14.55 -7.86 -15.34
N TRP A 301 13.46 -7.35 -14.77
CA TRP A 301 13.52 -6.43 -13.64
C TRP A 301 14.17 -7.09 -12.41
N LEU A 302 13.78 -8.33 -12.09
CA LEU A 302 14.35 -9.07 -10.97
C LEU A 302 15.83 -9.38 -11.24
N ASP A 303 16.14 -9.88 -12.44
CA ASP A 303 17.50 -10.24 -12.84
C ASP A 303 18.46 -9.03 -12.72
N GLU A 304 18.05 -7.88 -13.25
CA GLU A 304 18.82 -6.63 -13.13
C GLU A 304 18.95 -6.15 -11.68
N THR A 305 17.93 -6.37 -10.85
CA THR A 305 17.95 -5.96 -9.44
C THR A 305 18.93 -6.85 -8.65
N LEU A 306 18.88 -8.16 -8.85
CA LEU A 306 19.82 -9.11 -8.23
C LEU A 306 21.24 -8.90 -8.72
N GLN A 307 21.43 -8.59 -10.02
CA GLN A 307 22.76 -8.26 -10.55
C GLN A 307 23.32 -7.00 -9.89
N ARG A 308 22.51 -5.96 -9.66
CA ARG A 308 22.94 -4.75 -8.93
C ARG A 308 23.34 -5.06 -7.49
N VAL A 309 22.57 -5.89 -6.79
CA VAL A 309 22.92 -6.32 -5.43
C VAL A 309 24.27 -7.05 -5.41
N ARG A 310 24.46 -8.03 -6.30
CA ARG A 310 25.72 -8.77 -6.43
C ARG A 310 26.90 -7.86 -6.76
N SER A 311 26.70 -6.91 -7.68
CA SER A 311 27.74 -5.96 -8.10
C SER A 311 28.11 -4.97 -6.98
N ALA A 312 27.19 -4.71 -6.05
CA ALA A 312 27.44 -3.93 -4.84
C ALA A 312 28.06 -4.76 -3.70
N GLY A 313 28.41 -6.03 -3.94
CA GLY A 313 28.98 -6.93 -2.94
C GLY A 313 27.96 -7.57 -2.00
N GLY A 314 26.66 -7.45 -2.28
CA GLY A 314 25.59 -8.05 -1.48
C GLY A 314 25.41 -9.54 -1.74
N THR A 315 25.12 -10.30 -0.69
CA THR A 315 24.72 -11.71 -0.77
C THR A 315 23.22 -11.81 -1.03
N ILE A 316 22.82 -12.69 -1.96
CA ILE A 316 21.42 -13.00 -2.20
C ILE A 316 21.00 -14.10 -1.24
N THR A 317 20.26 -13.73 -0.19
CA THR A 317 19.62 -14.67 0.75
C THR A 317 18.15 -14.84 0.40
N ASP A 318 17.51 -15.87 0.94
CA ASP A 318 16.07 -16.12 0.72
C ASP A 318 15.23 -14.96 1.26
N GLU A 319 15.59 -14.38 2.41
CA GLU A 319 14.90 -13.22 2.99
C GLU A 319 15.00 -12.00 2.07
N LEU A 320 16.14 -11.81 1.42
CA LEU A 320 16.32 -10.72 0.47
C LEU A 320 15.52 -10.97 -0.82
N LEU A 321 15.44 -12.21 -1.28
CA LEU A 321 14.59 -12.58 -2.42
C LEU A 321 13.12 -12.28 -2.13
N VAL A 322 12.63 -12.66 -0.95
CA VAL A 322 11.28 -12.32 -0.49
C VAL A 322 11.07 -10.81 -0.49
N LEU A 323 12.03 -10.05 0.04
CA LEU A 323 11.92 -8.60 0.12
C LEU A 323 11.90 -7.94 -1.27
N ILE A 324 12.72 -8.42 -2.22
CA ILE A 324 12.84 -7.83 -3.56
C ILE A 324 11.67 -8.23 -4.47
N ALA A 325 11.32 -9.51 -4.49
CA ALA A 325 10.57 -10.12 -5.59
C ALA A 325 9.20 -10.66 -5.16
N GLU A 326 9.06 -11.12 -3.92
CA GLU A 326 7.87 -11.86 -3.52
C GLU A 326 6.83 -10.98 -2.85
N ALA A 327 5.58 -11.27 -3.18
CA ALA A 327 4.37 -10.72 -2.57
C ALA A 327 3.58 -11.85 -1.88
N PRO A 328 4.08 -12.40 -0.77
CA PRO A 328 3.43 -13.49 -0.03
C PRO A 328 2.04 -13.05 0.48
N PRO A 329 0.94 -13.75 0.13
CA PRO A 329 -0.42 -13.43 0.58
C PRO A 329 -0.51 -13.17 2.09
N GLU A 330 0.15 -14.01 2.89
CA GLU A 330 0.15 -13.97 4.35
C GLU A 330 0.70 -12.65 4.92
N ALA A 331 1.59 -11.97 4.18
CA ALA A 331 2.10 -10.68 4.60
C ALA A 331 1.04 -9.59 4.48
N LEU A 332 0.24 -9.61 3.42
CA LEU A 332 -0.86 -8.65 3.28
C LEU A 332 -2.01 -9.01 4.21
N GLU A 333 -2.36 -10.30 4.35
CA GLU A 333 -3.38 -10.77 5.30
C GLU A 333 -3.09 -10.30 6.72
N ALA A 334 -1.84 -10.47 7.19
CA ALA A 334 -1.43 -9.98 8.51
C ALA A 334 -1.56 -8.46 8.68
N ALA A 335 -1.47 -7.68 7.59
CA ALA A 335 -1.69 -6.25 7.60
C ALA A 335 -3.19 -5.89 7.58
N LEU A 336 -4.01 -6.67 6.88
CA LEU A 336 -5.47 -6.51 6.90
C LEU A 336 -6.06 -6.86 8.26
N ASP A 337 -5.57 -7.92 8.91
CA ASP A 337 -5.96 -8.26 10.29
C ASP A 337 -5.59 -7.13 11.26
N HIS A 338 -4.41 -6.53 11.11
CA HIS A 338 -4.01 -5.36 11.90
C HIS A 338 -4.91 -4.15 11.62
N LEU A 339 -5.27 -3.92 10.37
CA LEU A 339 -6.17 -2.86 9.95
C LEU A 339 -7.56 -3.01 10.60
N ASP A 340 -8.13 -4.21 10.55
CA ASP A 340 -9.44 -4.50 11.10
C ASP A 340 -9.45 -4.43 12.63
N THR A 341 -8.47 -5.06 13.28
CA THR A 341 -8.41 -5.15 14.75
C THR A 341 -8.10 -3.82 15.43
N ARG A 342 -7.20 -3.00 14.85
CA ARG A 342 -6.76 -1.75 15.46
C ARG A 342 -7.57 -0.54 15.00
N PHE A 343 -8.01 -0.54 13.75
CA PHE A 343 -8.63 0.63 13.14
C PHE A 343 -10.07 0.39 12.68
N GLY A 344 -10.64 -0.81 12.85
CA GLY A 344 -12.03 -1.08 12.43
C GLY A 344 -12.20 -1.21 10.91
N GLY A 345 -11.10 -1.36 10.17
CA GLY A 345 -11.10 -1.55 8.73
C GLY A 345 -10.69 -0.31 7.93
N ALA A 346 -10.66 -0.44 6.60
CA ALA A 346 -10.06 0.55 5.70
C ALA A 346 -10.78 1.90 5.65
N ALA A 347 -12.12 1.91 5.62
CA ALA A 347 -12.90 3.15 5.60
C ALA A 347 -12.71 3.94 6.91
N ASP A 348 -12.82 3.25 8.04
CA ASP A 348 -12.61 3.79 9.38
C ASP A 348 -11.17 4.29 9.59
N TYR A 349 -10.19 3.58 9.04
CA TYR A 349 -8.79 3.99 9.01
C TYR A 349 -8.61 5.32 8.26
N LEU A 350 -9.15 5.43 7.04
CA LEU A 350 -9.05 6.63 6.23
C LEU A 350 -9.82 7.81 6.85
N ALA A 351 -10.99 7.55 7.43
CA ALA A 351 -11.78 8.56 8.14
C ALA A 351 -11.00 9.15 9.34
N ARG A 352 -10.37 8.29 10.16
CA ARG A 352 -9.49 8.74 11.25
C ARG A 352 -8.28 9.52 10.77
N ALA A 353 -7.82 9.25 9.56
CA ALA A 353 -6.75 9.99 8.89
C ALA A 353 -7.22 11.31 8.24
N GLY A 354 -8.50 11.69 8.41
CA GLY A 354 -9.06 12.97 7.98
C GLY A 354 -9.76 12.92 6.62
N LEU A 355 -10.08 11.75 6.09
CA LEU A 355 -10.93 11.61 4.90
C LEU A 355 -12.40 11.81 5.29
N THR A 356 -13.11 12.71 4.61
CA THR A 356 -14.52 12.98 4.93
C THR A 356 -15.45 11.92 4.35
N ASP A 357 -16.66 11.78 4.90
CA ASP A 357 -17.69 10.88 4.35
C ASP A 357 -17.98 11.18 2.86
N ALA A 358 -18.03 12.46 2.48
CA ALA A 358 -18.21 12.89 1.10
C ALA A 358 -17.03 12.47 0.19
N GLU A 359 -15.80 12.45 0.72
CA GLU A 359 -14.63 11.97 -0.03
C GLU A 359 -14.60 10.44 -0.16
N LEU A 360 -15.08 9.72 0.85
CA LEU A 360 -15.27 8.26 0.78
C LEU A 360 -16.36 7.89 -0.24
N GLU A 361 -17.47 8.62 -0.26
CA GLU A 361 -18.53 8.45 -1.25
C GLU A 361 -18.01 8.77 -2.66
N LEU A 362 -17.27 9.87 -2.82
CA LEU A 362 -16.64 10.20 -4.11
C LEU A 362 -15.61 9.15 -4.56
N LEU A 363 -14.85 8.57 -3.62
CA LEU A 363 -13.93 7.47 -3.93
C LEU A 363 -14.70 6.25 -4.44
N HIS A 364 -15.78 5.88 -3.76
CA HIS A 364 -16.66 4.79 -4.19
C HIS A 364 -17.27 5.08 -5.57
N ASP A 365 -17.85 6.26 -5.77
CA ASP A 365 -18.48 6.69 -7.02
C ASP A 365 -17.51 6.83 -8.18
N ARG A 366 -16.22 7.03 -7.90
CA ARG A 366 -15.17 6.96 -8.91
C ARG A 366 -14.81 5.53 -9.29
N LEU A 367 -14.65 4.66 -8.30
CA LEU A 367 -14.04 3.35 -8.51
C LEU A 367 -15.04 2.24 -8.78
N VAL A 368 -16.27 2.29 -8.26
CA VAL A 368 -17.23 1.18 -8.31
C VAL A 368 -18.36 1.47 -9.30
N ASP A 369 -18.60 0.58 -10.27
CA ASP A 369 -19.64 0.73 -11.30
C ASP A 369 -21.00 1.21 -10.73
N GLY A 370 -21.72 2.04 -11.51
CA GLY A 370 -22.98 2.70 -11.12
C GLY A 370 -24.15 1.75 -10.94
#